data_AF-A0A4R0Q5F1-F1
#
_entry.id   AF-A0A4R0Q5F1-F1
#
_cell.length_a   1.000
_cell.length_b   1.000
_cell.length_c   1.000
_cell.angle_alpha   90.00
_cell.angle_beta   90.00
_cell.angle_gamma   90.00
#
_symmetry.space_group_name_H-M   'P 1'
#
loop_
_entity.id
_entity.type
_entity.pdbx_description
1 polymer ?
#
loop_
_entity_poly.entity_id
_entity_poly.type
_entity_poly.pdbx_seq_one_letter_code
_entity_poly.pdbx_strand_id
1 'polypeptide(L)'
;MATDLEYIKLFNSCTVSPIKSVEINRIIDDKIISNKSRYQAVRNKLLNLKEYTYRDTCFVTEPDDLFLKRNPKIGNSFFSRSFLDHSVFSENTGIPWYFIACVHYRESNSDFNKHLHNGDPLSGFTSQHPANRPKISHGPPFTFEESAVDALKLRGLDKETVWSLPKLLLRLEQYNGIAKAYQNNNINSPYLWGGSNLYTKGGFPRDHFFSLDYVNKQIGTAVILKVMENRGLVNIPRQ
;
A
#
# COMPACT_ATOMS: atom_id res chain seq x y z
N MET A 1 -14.47 -11.27 11.40
CA MET A 1 -13.75 -10.79 10.19
C MET A 1 -14.16 -11.70 9.05
N ALA A 2 -14.14 -11.23 7.81
CA ALA A 2 -14.40 -12.11 6.68
C ALA A 2 -13.29 -13.17 6.57
N THR A 3 -13.67 -14.37 6.18
CA THR A 3 -12.76 -15.46 5.81
C THR A 3 -12.09 -15.18 4.46
N ASP A 4 -11.02 -15.90 4.15
CA ASP A 4 -10.31 -15.72 2.89
C ASP A 4 -11.21 -15.92 1.66
N LEU A 5 -12.08 -16.94 1.71
CA LEU A 5 -13.03 -17.21 0.65
C LEU A 5 -14.09 -16.11 0.52
N GLU A 6 -14.53 -15.53 1.64
CA GLU A 6 -15.47 -14.39 1.62
C GLU A 6 -14.82 -13.16 0.99
N TYR A 7 -13.57 -12.83 1.33
CA TYR A 7 -12.86 -11.72 0.69
C TYR A 7 -12.75 -11.91 -0.82
N ILE A 8 -12.39 -13.11 -1.28
CA ILE A 8 -12.32 -13.43 -2.73
C ILE A 8 -13.69 -13.27 -3.38
N LYS A 9 -14.75 -13.83 -2.77
CA LYS A 9 -16.12 -13.75 -3.29
C LYS A 9 -16.58 -12.29 -3.41
N LEU A 10 -16.39 -11.49 -2.36
CA LEU A 10 -16.72 -10.07 -2.35
C LEU A 10 -15.94 -9.32 -3.43
N PHE A 11 -14.63 -9.53 -3.55
CA PHE A 11 -13.83 -8.83 -4.54
C PHE A 11 -14.21 -9.19 -5.98
N ASN A 12 -14.58 -10.45 -6.22
CA ASN A 12 -15.02 -10.92 -7.54
C ASN A 12 -16.41 -10.38 -7.90
N SER A 13 -17.34 -10.28 -6.94
CA SER A 13 -18.69 -9.73 -7.15
C SER A 13 -18.78 -8.20 -7.07
N CYS A 14 -17.68 -7.54 -6.67
CA CYS A 14 -17.60 -6.09 -6.55
C CYS A 14 -17.77 -5.40 -7.92
N THR A 15 -18.86 -4.64 -8.04
CA THR A 15 -19.16 -3.75 -9.16
C THR A 15 -19.03 -2.30 -8.72
N VAL A 16 -18.14 -1.57 -9.39
CA VAL A 16 -17.86 -0.17 -9.07
C VAL A 16 -19.01 0.71 -9.52
N SER A 17 -19.42 1.67 -8.68
CA SER A 17 -20.45 2.64 -9.05
C SER A 17 -20.01 3.48 -10.26
N PRO A 18 -20.78 3.53 -11.37
CA PRO A 18 -20.42 4.33 -12.54
C PRO A 18 -20.24 5.82 -12.23
N ILE A 19 -21.02 6.33 -11.28
CA ILE A 19 -20.97 7.73 -10.82
C ILE A 19 -19.61 8.05 -10.17
N LYS A 20 -18.96 7.06 -9.56
CA LYS A 20 -17.66 7.22 -8.89
C LYS A 20 -16.46 6.98 -9.80
N SER A 21 -16.66 6.50 -11.02
CA SER A 21 -15.58 6.11 -11.93
C SER A 21 -14.55 7.22 -12.19
N VAL A 22 -15.00 8.46 -12.41
CA VAL A 22 -14.13 9.63 -12.65
C VAL A 22 -13.27 9.93 -11.43
N GLU A 23 -13.86 9.92 -10.23
CA GLU A 23 -13.14 10.14 -8.98
C GLU A 23 -12.08 9.05 -8.75
N ILE A 24 -12.46 7.78 -8.98
CA ILE A 24 -11.57 6.63 -8.80
C ILE A 24 -10.39 6.68 -9.78
N ASN A 25 -10.63 6.98 -11.05
CA ASN A 25 -9.56 7.09 -12.04
C ASN A 25 -8.59 8.21 -11.70
N ARG A 26 -9.08 9.38 -11.26
CA ARG A 26 -8.19 10.46 -10.78
C ARG A 26 -7.35 10.04 -9.58
N ILE A 27 -7.93 9.35 -8.60
CA ILE A 27 -7.14 8.81 -7.47
C ILE A 27 -6.05 7.88 -7.97
N ILE A 28 -6.37 6.97 -8.89
CA ILE A 28 -5.40 6.02 -9.44
C ILE A 28 -4.31 6.76 -10.22
N ASP A 29 -4.67 7.62 -11.16
CA ASP A 29 -3.72 8.22 -12.09
C ASP A 29 -2.87 9.30 -11.41
N ASP A 30 -3.52 10.24 -10.73
CA ASP A 30 -2.88 11.45 -10.22
C ASP A 30 -2.15 11.21 -8.90
N LYS A 31 -2.55 10.20 -8.11
CA LYS A 31 -2.00 9.96 -6.76
C LYS A 31 -1.23 8.65 -6.63
N ILE A 32 -1.76 7.56 -7.18
CA ILE A 32 -1.17 6.23 -7.00
C ILE A 32 -0.09 5.96 -8.06
N ILE A 33 -0.45 6.05 -9.33
CA ILE A 33 0.44 5.69 -10.45
C ILE A 33 1.53 6.75 -10.64
N SER A 34 1.19 8.04 -10.59
CA SER A 34 2.16 9.15 -10.63
C SER A 34 3.27 9.02 -9.57
N ASN A 35 2.99 8.36 -8.45
CA ASN A 35 3.94 8.16 -7.34
C ASN A 35 4.36 6.70 -7.14
N LYS A 36 4.15 5.82 -8.14
CA LYS A 36 4.49 4.38 -8.06
C LYS A 36 5.93 4.15 -7.59
N SER A 37 6.89 4.92 -8.13
CA SER A 37 8.31 4.82 -7.79
C SER A 37 8.59 5.07 -6.29
N ARG A 38 7.87 5.98 -5.66
CA ARG A 38 8.02 6.27 -4.22
C ARG A 38 7.54 5.10 -3.36
N TYR A 39 6.41 4.49 -3.71
CA TYR A 39 5.93 3.29 -3.03
C TYR A 39 6.86 2.09 -3.24
N GLN A 40 7.44 1.95 -4.43
CA GLN A 40 8.49 0.95 -4.70
C GLN A 40 9.75 1.22 -3.86
N ALA A 41 10.16 2.48 -3.68
CA ALA A 41 11.29 2.82 -2.83
C ALA A 41 11.09 2.40 -1.37
N VAL A 42 9.87 2.55 -0.83
CA VAL A 42 9.53 2.03 0.51
C VAL A 42 9.68 0.51 0.58
N ARG A 43 9.09 -0.21 -0.39
CA ARG A 43 9.21 -1.66 -0.50
C ARG A 43 10.68 -2.10 -0.56
N ASN A 44 11.49 -1.46 -1.40
CA ASN A 44 12.89 -1.81 -1.58
C ASN A 44 13.70 -1.61 -0.29
N LYS A 45 13.44 -0.52 0.44
CA LYS A 45 14.05 -0.27 1.76
C LYS A 45 13.65 -1.33 2.80
N LEU A 46 12.43 -1.84 2.76
CA LEU A 46 11.98 -2.91 3.67
C LEU A 46 12.68 -4.24 3.40
N LEU A 47 12.95 -4.55 2.13
CA LEU A 47 13.68 -5.73 1.68
C LEU A 47 15.21 -5.58 1.86
N ASN A 48 15.70 -4.45 2.39
CA ASN A 48 17.12 -4.10 2.49
C ASN A 48 17.87 -4.17 1.14
N LEU A 49 17.16 -3.94 0.04
CA LEU A 49 17.78 -3.99 -1.28
C LEU A 49 18.73 -2.81 -1.46
N LYS A 50 19.92 -3.07 -2.01
CA LYS A 50 20.92 -2.03 -2.26
C LYS A 50 20.82 -1.56 -3.69
N GLU A 51 20.76 -0.24 -3.86
CA GLU A 51 20.88 0.41 -5.15
C GLU A 51 22.37 0.57 -5.51
N TYR A 52 22.73 0.22 -6.74
CA TYR A 52 24.10 0.31 -7.26
C TYR A 52 24.07 1.02 -8.61
N THR A 53 24.85 2.09 -8.76
CA THR A 53 24.95 2.82 -10.03
C THR A 53 26.24 2.45 -10.76
N TYR A 54 26.12 2.02 -12.01
CA TYR A 54 27.25 1.75 -12.89
C TYR A 54 26.98 2.33 -14.27
N ARG A 55 27.90 3.18 -14.76
CA ARG A 55 27.78 3.88 -16.05
C ARG A 55 26.38 4.50 -16.24
N ASP A 56 25.99 5.33 -15.27
CA ASP A 56 24.72 6.07 -15.27
C ASP A 56 23.45 5.20 -15.26
N THR A 57 23.57 3.91 -14.97
CA THR A 57 22.45 2.97 -14.84
C THR A 57 22.34 2.48 -13.39
N CYS A 58 21.13 2.50 -12.80
CA CYS A 58 20.87 2.05 -11.44
C CYS A 58 20.34 0.61 -11.43
N PHE A 59 20.96 -0.24 -10.63
CA PHE A 59 20.59 -1.63 -10.38
C PHE A 59 20.17 -1.80 -8.92
N VAL A 60 19.32 -2.79 -8.65
CA VAL A 60 18.91 -3.15 -7.28
C VAL A 60 19.38 -4.59 -7.03
N THR A 61 20.03 -4.88 -5.90
CA THR A 61 20.52 -6.24 -5.56
C THR A 61 20.25 -6.62 -4.10
N GLU A 62 20.19 -7.93 -3.81
CA GLU A 62 20.11 -8.43 -2.42
C GLU A 62 21.43 -8.15 -1.65
N PRO A 63 21.41 -8.05 -0.31
CA PRO A 63 22.60 -7.77 0.50
C PRO A 63 23.73 -8.80 0.33
N ASP A 64 23.37 -10.07 0.07
CA ASP A 64 24.28 -11.22 0.02
C ASP A 64 24.51 -11.77 -1.40
N ASP A 65 24.20 -10.99 -2.44
CA ASP A 65 24.39 -11.44 -3.82
C ASP A 65 25.87 -11.78 -4.10
N LEU A 66 26.18 -13.07 -3.99
CA LEU A 66 27.43 -13.74 -4.35
C LEU A 66 27.83 -13.48 -5.82
N PHE A 67 26.90 -12.96 -6.62
CA PHE A 67 27.06 -12.64 -8.04
C PHE A 67 28.21 -11.65 -8.29
N LEU A 68 28.32 -10.58 -7.48
CA LEU A 68 29.39 -9.58 -7.60
C LEU A 68 30.72 -10.07 -7.02
N LYS A 69 30.68 -10.95 -6.00
CA LYS A 69 31.89 -11.54 -5.41
C LYS A 69 32.54 -12.61 -6.29
N ARG A 70 31.75 -13.34 -7.10
CA ARG A 70 32.25 -14.47 -7.91
C ARG A 70 32.75 -14.10 -9.30
N ASN A 71 32.31 -12.99 -9.89
CA ASN A 71 32.55 -12.73 -11.32
C ASN A 71 32.82 -11.26 -11.68
N PRO A 72 34.02 -10.72 -11.34
CA PRO A 72 34.39 -9.34 -11.69
C PRO A 72 34.51 -9.07 -13.20
N LYS A 73 34.44 -10.12 -14.05
CA LYS A 73 34.59 -10.03 -15.52
C LYS A 73 33.34 -10.37 -16.34
N ILE A 74 32.20 -10.70 -15.72
CA ILE A 74 30.92 -11.00 -16.43
C ILE A 74 30.08 -9.73 -16.68
N GLY A 75 30.71 -8.56 -16.61
CA GLY A 75 30.07 -7.25 -16.79
C GLY A 75 29.54 -6.94 -18.20
N ASN A 76 29.69 -7.82 -19.20
CA ASN A 76 29.40 -7.47 -20.59
C ASN A 76 28.27 -8.27 -21.26
N SER A 77 27.78 -9.37 -20.67
CA SER A 77 26.69 -10.18 -21.25
C SER A 77 25.35 -9.97 -20.54
N PHE A 78 25.37 -9.69 -19.24
CA PHE A 78 24.16 -9.39 -18.45
C PHE A 78 23.60 -7.98 -18.70
N PHE A 79 24.38 -7.11 -19.32
CA PHE A 79 24.16 -5.66 -19.38
C PHE A 79 23.54 -5.17 -20.70
N SER A 80 23.05 -6.07 -21.56
CA SER A 80 22.36 -5.69 -22.81
C SER A 80 20.88 -5.34 -22.61
N ARG A 81 20.32 -5.48 -21.39
CA ARG A 81 19.01 -4.93 -21.05
C ARG A 81 19.15 -3.47 -20.63
N SER A 82 19.12 -2.61 -21.64
CA SER A 82 18.74 -1.20 -21.50
C SER A 82 17.40 -1.07 -20.76
N PHE A 83 17.21 0.10 -20.15
CA PHE A 83 16.01 0.66 -19.50
C PHE A 83 15.85 0.33 -18.02
N LEU A 84 16.27 1.26 -17.14
CA LEU A 84 15.48 1.78 -16.00
C LEU A 84 14.60 0.79 -15.20
N ASP A 85 15.04 -0.45 -15.03
CA ASP A 85 14.15 -1.49 -14.55
C ASP A 85 14.28 -1.66 -13.03
N HIS A 86 13.52 -0.85 -12.29
CA HIS A 86 13.21 -1.15 -10.89
C HIS A 86 12.48 -2.52 -10.71
N SER A 87 12.17 -3.25 -11.80
CA SER A 87 11.48 -4.55 -11.77
C SER A 87 12.37 -5.80 -11.72
N VAL A 88 13.69 -5.66 -11.52
CA VAL A 88 14.58 -6.83 -11.33
C VAL A 88 14.15 -7.70 -10.13
N PHE A 89 13.35 -7.17 -9.21
CA PHE A 89 12.64 -7.94 -8.19
C PHE A 89 11.22 -8.21 -8.62
N SER A 90 10.86 -9.50 -8.71
CA SER A 90 9.48 -9.99 -8.85
C SER A 90 8.55 -9.06 -8.09
N GLU A 91 7.58 -8.41 -8.76
CA GLU A 91 6.60 -7.51 -8.11
C GLU A 91 5.89 -8.18 -6.91
N ASN A 92 6.01 -9.50 -6.79
CA ASN A 92 5.40 -10.36 -5.78
C ASN A 92 6.27 -10.60 -4.53
N THR A 93 7.51 -10.09 -4.45
CA THR A 93 8.36 -10.26 -3.25
C THR A 93 8.17 -9.12 -2.24
N GLY A 94 7.95 -9.43 -0.97
CA GLY A 94 7.73 -8.44 0.08
C GLY A 94 6.37 -7.75 -0.01
N ILE A 95 6.23 -6.61 0.67
CA ILE A 95 4.97 -5.85 0.68
C ILE A 95 4.69 -5.28 -0.72
N PRO A 96 3.52 -5.53 -1.34
CA PRO A 96 3.20 -4.97 -2.64
C PRO A 96 3.14 -3.44 -2.58
N TRP A 97 3.71 -2.77 -3.58
CA TRP A 97 3.74 -1.30 -3.62
C TRP A 97 2.32 -0.70 -3.59
N TYR A 98 1.34 -1.38 -4.20
CA TYR A 98 -0.06 -0.94 -4.24
C TYR A 98 -0.75 -1.09 -2.88
N PHE A 99 -0.29 -1.98 -1.99
CA PHE A 99 -0.75 -2.01 -0.61
C PHE A 99 -0.35 -0.72 0.11
N ILE A 100 0.92 -0.32 -0.02
CA ILE A 100 1.47 0.90 0.60
C ILE A 100 0.72 2.12 0.07
N ALA A 101 0.45 2.16 -1.24
CA ALA A 101 -0.32 3.24 -1.86
C ALA A 101 -1.76 3.34 -1.31
N CYS A 102 -2.45 2.21 -1.16
CA CYS A 102 -3.79 2.18 -0.56
C CYS A 102 -3.81 2.62 0.90
N VAL A 103 -2.81 2.23 1.70
CA VAL A 103 -2.64 2.72 3.07
C VAL A 103 -2.42 4.24 3.07
N HIS A 104 -1.48 4.73 2.26
CA HIS A 104 -1.17 6.16 2.20
C HIS A 104 -2.37 7.01 1.78
N TYR A 105 -3.16 6.53 0.81
CA TYR A 105 -4.41 7.17 0.42
C TYR A 105 -5.42 7.25 1.58
N ARG A 106 -5.52 6.21 2.41
CA ARG A 106 -6.45 6.19 3.54
C ARG A 106 -6.01 7.07 4.71
N GLU A 107 -4.72 7.08 5.02
CA GLU A 107 -4.16 7.80 6.17
C GLU A 107 -4.04 9.32 5.92
N SER A 108 -3.65 9.73 4.71
CA SER A 108 -3.35 11.14 4.43
C SER A 108 -3.83 11.64 3.07
N ASN A 109 -4.70 10.90 2.38
CA ASN A 109 -5.15 11.23 1.02
C ASN A 109 -4.00 11.33 0.01
N SER A 110 -2.94 10.56 0.24
CA SER A 110 -1.68 10.53 -0.52
C SER A 110 -0.84 11.82 -0.41
N ASP A 111 -0.90 12.50 0.73
CA ASP A 111 -0.05 13.66 1.02
C ASP A 111 1.33 13.23 1.53
N PHE A 112 2.33 13.38 0.66
CA PHE A 112 3.72 13.01 0.92
C PHE A 112 4.46 13.94 1.90
N ASN A 113 3.79 14.94 2.46
CA ASN A 113 4.33 15.76 3.55
C ASN A 113 3.89 15.25 4.94
N LYS A 114 3.21 14.11 4.99
CA LYS A 114 2.65 13.53 6.22
C LYS A 114 3.17 12.12 6.49
N HIS A 115 3.24 11.78 7.77
CA HIS A 115 3.58 10.46 8.26
C HIS A 115 2.55 9.41 7.81
N LEU A 116 3.02 8.25 7.36
CA LEU A 116 2.16 7.10 7.07
C LEU A 116 1.50 6.53 8.34
N HIS A 117 1.99 6.87 9.53
CA HIS A 117 1.45 6.39 10.79
C HIS A 117 0.02 6.83 11.06
N ASN A 118 -0.26 8.13 10.88
CA ASN A 118 -1.47 8.80 11.35
C ASN A 118 -1.72 10.17 10.67
N GLY A 119 -0.94 10.53 9.66
CA GLY A 119 -1.11 11.79 8.94
C GLY A 119 -0.52 13.05 9.60
N ASP A 120 0.23 12.95 10.70
CA ASP A 120 0.96 14.11 11.25
C ASP A 120 2.03 14.63 10.27
N PRO A 121 2.41 15.92 10.30
CA PRO A 121 3.42 16.48 9.39
C PRO A 121 4.82 15.87 9.58
N LEU A 122 5.54 15.61 8.49
CA LEU A 122 6.93 15.09 8.49
C LEU A 122 7.97 16.08 9.05
N SER A 123 7.59 17.33 9.32
CA SER A 123 8.46 18.35 9.92
C SER A 123 8.66 18.15 11.43
N GLY A 124 8.02 17.16 12.03
CA GLY A 124 8.13 16.82 13.45
C GLY A 124 7.98 15.33 13.68
N PHE A 125 8.02 14.89 14.93
CA PHE A 125 7.59 13.54 15.28
C PHE A 125 6.07 13.48 15.36
N THR A 126 5.50 12.29 15.20
CA THR A 126 4.07 12.06 15.43
C THR A 126 3.69 12.47 16.87
N SER A 127 2.65 13.28 16.98
CA SER A 127 2.01 13.67 18.24
C SER A 127 0.79 12.80 18.52
N GLN A 128 0.05 12.45 17.47
CA GLN A 128 -1.05 11.50 17.54
C GLN A 128 -0.53 10.07 17.72
N HIS A 129 -1.39 9.16 18.17
CA HIS A 129 -1.00 7.75 18.31
C HIS A 129 -0.69 7.12 16.94
N PRO A 130 0.40 6.35 16.78
CA PRO A 130 1.47 6.14 17.75
C PRO A 130 2.41 7.36 17.84
N ALA A 131 2.59 7.90 19.04
CA ALA A 131 3.41 9.10 19.26
C ALA A 131 4.92 8.83 19.19
N ASN A 132 5.69 9.89 18.98
CA ASN A 132 7.16 9.90 18.94
C ASN A 132 7.77 9.00 17.85
N ARG A 133 7.17 8.98 16.66
CA ARG A 133 7.65 8.26 15.48
C ARG A 133 8.09 9.23 14.38
N PRO A 134 9.00 8.83 13.46
CA PRO A 134 9.68 7.52 13.36
C PRO A 134 10.80 7.33 14.40
N LYS A 135 11.27 6.09 14.60
CA LYS A 135 12.44 5.77 15.44
C LYS A 135 13.67 5.54 14.57
N ILE A 136 14.30 6.63 14.13
CA ILE A 136 15.50 6.63 13.29
C ILE A 136 16.65 7.44 13.93
N SER A 137 17.83 7.43 13.32
CA SER A 137 19.07 7.97 13.90
C SER A 137 19.21 9.49 13.86
N HIS A 138 18.29 10.21 13.22
CA HIS A 138 18.30 11.67 13.14
C HIS A 138 16.94 12.28 13.52
N GLY A 139 16.94 13.59 13.78
CA GLY A 139 15.71 14.38 14.00
C GLY A 139 15.06 14.84 12.69
N PRO A 140 13.88 15.49 12.76
CA PRO A 140 13.15 15.98 11.59
C PRO A 140 13.92 17.08 10.82
N PRO A 141 13.56 17.35 9.55
CA PRO A 141 12.43 16.77 8.82
C PRO A 141 12.71 15.34 8.34
N PHE A 142 11.64 14.55 8.26
CA PHE A 142 11.68 13.17 7.78
C PHE A 142 11.21 13.08 6.33
N THR A 143 11.71 12.10 5.59
CA THR A 143 11.09 11.71 4.32
C THR A 143 9.85 10.85 4.56
N PHE A 144 8.93 10.84 3.59
CA PHE A 144 7.80 9.91 3.61
C PHE A 144 8.29 8.46 3.69
N GLU A 145 9.34 8.13 2.95
CA GLU A 145 9.88 6.78 2.86
C GLU A 145 10.41 6.29 4.21
N GLU A 146 11.13 7.12 4.95
CA GLU A 146 11.59 6.81 6.32
C GLU A 146 10.42 6.57 7.27
N SER A 147 9.43 7.46 7.24
CA SER A 147 8.22 7.30 8.06
C SER A 147 7.44 6.05 7.68
N ALA A 148 7.32 5.74 6.39
CA ALA A 148 6.56 4.61 5.90
C ALA A 148 7.22 3.29 6.31
N VAL A 149 8.55 3.20 6.21
CA VAL A 149 9.32 2.04 6.68
C VAL A 149 9.12 1.82 8.18
N ASP A 150 9.22 2.86 9.02
CA ASP A 150 8.97 2.75 10.46
C ASP A 150 7.53 2.27 10.74
N ALA A 151 6.52 2.86 10.08
CA ALA A 151 5.12 2.51 10.25
C ALA A 151 4.81 1.05 9.89
N LEU A 152 5.36 0.56 8.77
CA LEU A 152 5.14 -0.80 8.29
C LEU A 152 5.86 -1.82 9.19
N LYS A 153 7.07 -1.52 9.66
CA LYS A 153 7.81 -2.34 10.63
C LYS A 153 7.14 -2.38 12.00
N LEU A 154 6.63 -1.24 12.48
CA LEU A 154 5.91 -1.16 13.75
C LEU A 154 4.68 -2.08 13.78
N ARG A 155 4.00 -2.21 12.63
CA ARG A 155 2.85 -3.12 12.46
C ARG A 155 3.26 -4.55 12.10
N GLY A 156 4.56 -4.85 12.03
CA GLY A 156 5.10 -6.18 11.71
C GLY A 156 4.79 -6.66 10.30
N LEU A 157 4.47 -5.75 9.38
CA LEU A 157 4.10 -6.08 7.99
C LEU A 157 5.32 -6.43 7.14
N ASP A 158 6.51 -5.98 7.56
CA ASP A 158 7.80 -6.34 6.97
C ASP A 158 8.11 -7.85 7.08
N LYS A 159 7.47 -8.55 8.00
CA LYS A 159 7.64 -9.99 8.22
C LYS A 159 6.69 -10.85 7.39
N GLU A 160 5.73 -10.25 6.70
CA GLU A 160 4.79 -10.98 5.86
C GLU A 160 5.40 -11.24 4.48
N THR A 161 5.56 -12.51 4.14
CA THR A 161 6.23 -12.95 2.91
C THR A 161 5.28 -13.30 1.77
N VAL A 162 3.99 -13.54 2.06
CA VAL A 162 2.98 -13.95 1.08
C VAL A 162 1.81 -12.97 1.07
N TRP A 163 1.48 -12.47 -0.12
CA TRP A 163 0.45 -11.45 -0.33
C TRP A 163 -0.59 -11.90 -1.34
N SER A 164 -1.51 -12.77 -0.89
CA SER A 164 -2.73 -13.09 -1.62
C SER A 164 -3.79 -11.97 -1.46
N LEU A 165 -4.80 -11.96 -2.33
CA LEU A 165 -5.91 -11.03 -2.30
C LEU A 165 -6.63 -11.03 -0.94
N PRO A 166 -6.98 -12.18 -0.33
CA PRO A 166 -7.47 -12.23 1.04
C PRO A 166 -6.57 -11.50 2.04
N LYS A 167 -5.27 -11.82 2.02
CA LYS A 167 -4.29 -11.25 2.94
C LYS A 167 -4.21 -9.74 2.78
N LEU A 168 -4.13 -9.28 1.54
CA LEU A 168 -4.09 -7.87 1.17
C LEU A 168 -5.30 -7.11 1.73
N LEU A 169 -6.51 -7.61 1.47
CA LEU A 169 -7.75 -6.97 1.93
C LEU A 169 -7.88 -7.00 3.45
N LEU A 170 -7.54 -8.12 4.09
CA LEU A 170 -7.50 -8.23 5.54
C LEU A 170 -6.53 -7.21 6.15
N ARG A 171 -5.30 -7.10 5.63
CA ARG A 171 -4.30 -6.15 6.14
C ARG A 171 -4.74 -4.70 5.94
N LEU A 172 -5.40 -4.37 4.82
CA LEU A 172 -5.95 -3.02 4.59
C LEU A 172 -7.07 -2.67 5.58
N GLU A 173 -7.94 -3.64 5.87
CA GLU A 173 -9.00 -3.46 6.86
C GLU A 173 -8.43 -3.34 8.28
N GLN A 174 -7.44 -4.17 8.64
CA GLN A 174 -6.72 -4.07 9.92
C GLN A 174 -5.96 -2.75 10.07
N TYR A 175 -5.41 -2.21 8.98
CA TYR A 175 -4.67 -0.96 9.04
C TYR A 175 -5.57 0.21 9.46
N ASN A 176 -6.75 0.32 8.82
CA ASN A 176 -7.77 1.32 9.13
C ASN A 176 -8.48 1.04 10.46
N GLY A 177 -8.70 -0.23 10.79
CA GLY A 177 -9.38 -0.67 12.00
C GLY A 177 -10.61 -1.53 11.69
N ILE A 178 -10.66 -2.69 12.33
CA ILE A 178 -11.79 -3.62 12.22
C ILE A 178 -12.83 -3.27 13.28
N ALA A 179 -14.03 -2.94 12.85
CA ALA A 179 -15.14 -2.63 13.75
C ALA A 179 -16.14 -3.78 13.85
N LYS A 180 -16.43 -4.22 15.08
CA LYS A 180 -17.51 -5.19 15.35
C LYS A 180 -18.88 -4.67 14.89
N ALA A 181 -19.08 -3.35 14.88
CA ALA A 181 -20.31 -2.73 14.41
C ALA A 181 -20.69 -3.12 12.98
N TYR A 182 -19.71 -3.30 12.08
CA TYR A 182 -19.97 -3.77 10.73
C TYR A 182 -20.53 -5.19 10.70
N GLN A 183 -19.94 -6.10 11.49
CA GLN A 183 -20.40 -7.49 11.60
C GLN A 183 -21.79 -7.57 12.24
N ASN A 184 -22.01 -6.86 13.34
CA ASN A 184 -23.28 -6.87 14.08
C ASN A 184 -24.46 -6.34 13.25
N ASN A 185 -24.20 -5.51 12.24
CA ASN A 185 -25.23 -4.92 11.39
C ASN A 185 -25.22 -5.51 9.96
N ASN A 186 -24.43 -6.55 9.70
CA ASN A 186 -24.28 -7.17 8.38
C ASN A 186 -23.90 -6.16 7.27
N ILE A 187 -22.97 -5.26 7.58
CA ILE A 187 -22.48 -4.21 6.67
C ILE A 187 -21.05 -4.54 6.28
N ASN A 188 -20.75 -4.53 4.98
CA ASN A 188 -19.36 -4.62 4.53
C ASN A 188 -18.62 -3.30 4.84
N SER A 189 -17.39 -3.40 5.32
CA SER A 189 -16.61 -2.23 5.73
C SER A 189 -16.46 -1.20 4.60
N PRO A 190 -16.88 0.06 4.78
CA PRO A 190 -16.70 1.11 3.78
C PRO A 190 -15.22 1.41 3.49
N TYR A 191 -14.30 1.07 4.39
CA TYR A 191 -12.86 1.23 4.18
C TYR A 191 -12.35 0.40 2.99
N LEU A 192 -12.98 -0.74 2.74
CA LEU A 192 -12.69 -1.59 1.57
C LEU A 192 -13.67 -1.30 0.43
N TRP A 193 -14.96 -1.22 0.74
CA TRP A 193 -16.03 -1.36 -0.27
C TRP A 193 -16.79 -0.06 -0.59
N GLY A 194 -16.42 1.07 0.00
CA GLY A 194 -17.05 2.36 -0.30
C GLY A 194 -16.96 2.70 -1.79
N GLY A 195 -18.11 3.03 -2.41
CA GLY A 195 -18.19 3.34 -3.85
C GLY A 195 -18.50 2.14 -4.76
N SER A 196 -18.88 0.99 -4.21
CA SER A 196 -19.37 -0.17 -4.98
C SER A 196 -20.78 -0.61 -4.56
N ASN A 197 -21.31 -1.60 -5.27
CA ASN A 197 -22.57 -2.29 -4.90
C ASN A 197 -22.52 -3.00 -3.54
N LEU A 198 -21.35 -3.18 -2.94
CA LEU A 198 -21.19 -3.93 -1.69
C LEU A 198 -21.35 -3.05 -0.43
N TYR A 199 -21.50 -1.73 -0.60
CA TYR A 199 -21.70 -0.79 0.49
C TYR A 199 -22.73 0.27 0.11
N THR A 200 -23.65 0.58 1.04
CA THR A 200 -24.65 1.65 0.85
C THR A 200 -24.54 2.71 1.94
N LYS A 201 -24.64 2.31 3.21
CA LYS A 201 -24.54 3.19 4.37
C LYS A 201 -24.11 2.41 5.61
N GLY A 202 -23.82 3.13 6.69
CA GLY A 202 -23.27 2.62 7.93
C GLY A 202 -21.78 2.93 8.06
N GLY A 203 -21.35 3.49 9.18
CA GLY A 203 -19.93 3.75 9.42
C GLY A 203 -19.68 4.72 10.55
N PHE A 204 -18.45 5.22 10.60
CA PHE A 204 -17.97 6.08 11.67
C PHE A 204 -17.77 7.49 11.12
N PRO A 205 -18.73 8.42 11.28
CA PRO A 205 -18.53 9.83 10.94
C PRO A 205 -17.42 10.50 11.78
N ARG A 206 -17.13 9.93 12.95
CA ARG A 206 -16.01 10.29 13.83
C ARG A 206 -15.58 9.06 14.61
N ASP A 207 -14.36 9.12 15.15
CA ASP A 207 -13.78 8.00 15.89
C ASP A 207 -14.71 7.51 17.00
N HIS A 208 -14.80 6.18 17.11
CA HIS A 208 -15.61 5.45 18.09
C HIS A 208 -17.13 5.67 18.04
N PHE A 209 -17.66 6.50 17.14
CA PHE A 209 -19.10 6.75 17.01
C PHE A 209 -19.66 6.10 15.74
N PHE A 210 -20.35 4.96 15.89
CA PHE A 210 -21.00 4.29 14.76
C PHE A 210 -22.39 4.88 14.48
N SER A 211 -22.71 5.06 13.21
CA SER A 211 -24.04 5.46 12.74
C SER A 211 -24.46 4.60 11.55
N LEU A 212 -25.71 4.11 11.57
CA LEU A 212 -26.31 3.35 10.47
C LEU A 212 -26.67 4.23 9.27
N ASP A 213 -26.86 5.54 9.49
CA ASP A 213 -27.27 6.48 8.44
C ASP A 213 -26.10 7.24 7.81
N TYR A 214 -24.90 7.12 8.39
CA TYR A 214 -23.72 7.71 7.81
C TYR A 214 -23.36 7.04 6.48
N VAL A 215 -23.16 7.85 5.44
CA VAL A 215 -22.66 7.40 4.14
C VAL A 215 -21.20 7.82 4.01
N ASN A 216 -20.31 6.84 3.97
CA ASN A 216 -18.89 7.09 3.76
C ASN A 216 -18.63 7.70 2.38
N LYS A 217 -17.96 8.85 2.34
CA LYS A 217 -17.67 9.60 1.11
C LYS A 217 -16.43 9.08 0.38
N GLN A 218 -15.45 8.60 1.13
CA GLN A 218 -14.14 8.21 0.60
C GLN A 218 -14.23 6.86 -0.12
N ILE A 219 -13.60 6.72 -1.28
CA ILE A 219 -13.56 5.45 -2.01
C ILE A 219 -12.83 4.40 -1.17
N GLY A 220 -13.36 3.18 -1.11
CA GLY A 220 -12.74 2.06 -0.42
C GLY A 220 -11.54 1.48 -1.19
N THR A 221 -10.56 0.94 -0.49
CA THR A 221 -9.31 0.47 -1.09
C THR A 221 -9.50 -0.77 -1.97
N ALA A 222 -10.45 -1.66 -1.65
CA ALA A 222 -10.76 -2.80 -2.51
C ALA A 222 -11.37 -2.36 -3.84
N VAL A 223 -12.15 -1.27 -3.84
CA VAL A 223 -12.71 -0.66 -5.06
C VAL A 223 -11.59 -0.09 -5.94
N ILE A 224 -10.62 0.61 -5.34
CA ILE A 224 -9.44 1.11 -6.06
C ILE A 224 -8.65 -0.05 -6.68
N LEU A 225 -8.34 -1.08 -5.88
CA LEU A 225 -7.61 -2.26 -6.35
C LEU A 225 -8.35 -3.00 -7.47
N LYS A 226 -9.68 -3.11 -7.39
CA LYS A 226 -10.51 -3.71 -8.44
C LYS A 226 -10.36 -2.97 -9.77
N VAL A 227 -10.39 -1.64 -9.75
CA VAL A 227 -10.20 -0.84 -10.97
C VAL A 227 -8.76 -0.95 -11.48
N MET A 228 -7.76 -0.90 -10.60
CA MET A 228 -6.36 -1.08 -10.99
C MET A 228 -6.12 -2.44 -11.65
N GLU A 229 -6.69 -3.51 -11.09
CA GLU A 229 -6.61 -4.85 -11.66
C GLU A 229 -7.35 -4.96 -13.00
N ASN A 230 -8.58 -4.44 -13.10
CA ASN A 230 -9.33 -4.44 -14.35
C ASN A 230 -8.60 -3.67 -15.47
N ARG A 231 -7.81 -2.65 -15.10
CA ARG A 231 -6.95 -1.88 -16.01
C ARG A 231 -5.61 -2.56 -16.32
N GLY A 232 -5.32 -3.72 -15.72
CA GLY A 232 -4.05 -4.44 -15.89
C GLY A 232 -2.86 -3.74 -15.23
N LEU A 233 -3.08 -2.80 -14.31
CA LEU A 233 -2.01 -2.05 -13.64
C LEU A 233 -1.34 -2.84 -12.51
N VAL A 234 -2.05 -3.83 -11.97
CA VAL A 234 -1.60 -4.75 -10.92
C VAL A 234 -2.13 -6.14 -11.19
N ASN A 235 -1.39 -7.14 -10.72
CA ASN A 235 -1.84 -8.52 -10.66
C ASN A 235 -1.88 -8.96 -9.19
N ILE A 236 -3.05 -9.36 -8.69
CA ILE A 236 -3.21 -9.71 -7.28
C ILE A 236 -3.43 -11.23 -7.18
N PRO A 237 -2.47 -12.02 -6.65
CA PRO A 237 -2.66 -13.46 -6.51
C PRO A 237 -3.88 -13.79 -5.66
N ARG A 238 -4.64 -14.83 -6.00
CA ARG A 238 -5.79 -15.26 -5.18
C ARG A 238 -5.37 -16.24 -4.08
N GLN A 239 -4.22 -16.88 -4.27
CA GLN A 239 -3.57 -17.83 -3.39
C GLN A 239 -2.07 -17.50 -3.37
#